data_AF-A0A6V8PCM4-F1
#
_entry.id   AF-A0A6V8PCM4-F1
#
_cell.length_a   1.000
_cell.length_b   1.000
_cell.length_c   1.000
_cell.angle_alpha   90.00
_cell.angle_beta   90.00
_cell.angle_gamma   90.00
#
_symmetry.space_group_name_H-M   'P 1'
#
loop_
_entity.id
_entity.type
_entity.pdbx_description
1 polymer ?
#
loop_
_entity_poly.entity_id
_entity_poly.type
_entity_poly.pdbx_seq_one_letter_code
_entity_poly.pdbx_strand_id
1 'polypeptide(L)'
;MEKCISMDMPFRYGYREDGMEKTIVDNYKLKIEVLSCVHIGSGNEFYPYECFFEVDGNPPKFITFNINRFLLDHPQDALKIFMDGSPVIKPLWKYEGIKKYLTQRIYKDTICQISRDNINEIMNIWENQRKVSVFQFIKTTDNNAYIPGSSLKGFIRTALAYYFLKNGWAKLTQDRQAIEDIFRDDGEINKDLFRLWSISDSQTPSYNTAIIQAKVLSKGLIRNDLRNFYEVLLPTTTLGITFNFMA
;
A
#
# COMPACT_ATOMS: atom_id res chain seq x y z
N MET A 1 -33.18 -34.38 -7.24
CA MET A 1 -32.74 -35.12 -6.04
C MET A 1 -31.29 -34.72 -5.80
N GLU A 2 -31.09 -33.51 -5.28
CA GLU A 2 -29.76 -32.87 -5.16
C GLU A 2 -29.25 -33.05 -3.74
N LYS A 3 -28.08 -33.69 -3.63
CA LYS A 3 -27.34 -33.80 -2.38
C LYS A 3 -26.82 -32.40 -2.02
N CYS A 4 -27.40 -31.81 -0.98
CA CYS A 4 -26.75 -30.73 -0.23
C CYS A 4 -25.35 -31.21 0.17
N ILE A 5 -24.34 -30.46 -0.24
CA ILE A 5 -22.99 -30.61 0.32
C ILE A 5 -23.09 -30.10 1.75
N SER A 6 -23.20 -31.02 2.71
CA SER A 6 -22.89 -30.73 4.11
C SER A 6 -21.39 -30.48 4.17
N MET A 7 -20.99 -29.20 4.13
CA MET A 7 -19.71 -28.82 4.69
C MET A 7 -19.83 -29.04 6.19
N ASP A 8 -19.33 -30.18 6.68
CA ASP A 8 -19.01 -30.38 8.08
C ASP A 8 -17.84 -29.44 8.44
N MET A 9 -18.13 -28.15 8.51
CA MET A 9 -17.35 -27.24 9.32
C MET A 9 -17.67 -27.60 10.77
N PRO A 10 -16.68 -27.78 11.65
CA PRO A 10 -16.92 -28.05 13.06
C PRO A 10 -17.43 -26.76 13.72
N PHE A 11 -18.68 -26.38 13.44
CA PHE A 11 -19.41 -25.42 14.24
C PHE A 11 -19.64 -26.10 15.60
N ARG A 12 -18.71 -25.87 16.53
CA ARG A 12 -18.99 -26.08 17.95
C ARG A 12 -20.04 -25.05 18.34
N TYR A 13 -21.31 -25.44 18.25
CA TYR A 13 -22.39 -24.72 18.91
C TYR A 13 -22.06 -24.68 20.41
N GLY A 14 -21.70 -23.51 20.91
CA GLY A 14 -21.51 -23.29 22.34
C GLY A 14 -22.85 -23.50 23.06
N TYR A 15 -22.94 -24.56 23.86
CA TYR A 15 -24.03 -24.71 24.81
C TYR A 15 -23.85 -23.72 25.97
N ARG A 16 -24.99 -23.16 26.42
CA ARG A 16 -25.11 -22.07 27.39
C ARG A 16 -24.95 -22.57 28.82
N GLU A 17 -24.00 -21.99 29.55
CA GLU A 17 -24.11 -21.76 30.99
C GLU A 17 -24.17 -20.22 31.18
N ASP A 18 -25.23 -19.75 31.83
CA ASP A 18 -25.28 -18.46 32.57
C ASP A 18 -25.75 -17.17 31.86
N GLY A 19 -26.42 -17.23 30.72
CA GLY A 19 -27.22 -16.08 30.23
C GLY A 19 -26.44 -14.85 29.75
N MET A 20 -25.12 -14.95 29.57
CA MET A 20 -24.33 -14.00 28.79
C MET A 20 -23.99 -14.60 27.42
N GLU A 21 -24.35 -13.90 26.33
CA GLU A 21 -23.90 -14.25 24.98
C GLU A 21 -22.36 -14.15 24.91
N LYS A 22 -21.68 -15.31 24.92
CA LYS A 22 -20.28 -15.38 24.51
C LYS A 22 -20.25 -15.55 23.00
N THR A 23 -19.92 -14.49 22.28
CA THR A 23 -19.50 -14.59 20.88
C THR A 23 -18.30 -15.53 20.80
N ILE A 24 -18.40 -16.58 19.99
CA ILE A 24 -17.25 -17.46 19.75
C ILE A 24 -16.37 -16.71 18.74
N VAL A 25 -15.20 -16.27 19.20
CA VAL A 25 -14.22 -15.61 18.34
C VAL A 25 -13.06 -16.57 18.14
N ASP A 26 -13.01 -17.21 16.97
CA ASP A 26 -11.84 -17.97 16.56
C ASP A 26 -10.78 -17.00 16.05
N ASN A 27 -9.59 -17.08 16.64
CA ASN A 27 -8.46 -16.21 16.33
C ASN A 27 -7.33 -17.01 15.67
N TYR A 28 -6.95 -16.60 14.46
CA TYR A 28 -5.86 -17.18 13.70
C TYR A 28 -4.76 -16.14 13.52
N LYS A 29 -3.55 -16.47 14.00
CA LYS A 29 -2.34 -15.68 13.73
C LYS A 29 -1.66 -16.25 12.50
N LEU A 30 -1.58 -15.44 11.45
CA LEU A 30 -1.00 -15.85 10.18
C LEU A 30 0.26 -15.04 9.90
N LYS A 31 1.18 -15.68 9.19
CA LYS A 31 2.42 -15.06 8.68
C LYS A 31 2.32 -15.07 7.16
N ILE A 32 2.33 -13.88 6.54
CA ILE A 32 2.23 -13.72 5.09
C ILE A 32 3.60 -13.32 4.52
N GLU A 33 3.99 -13.95 3.42
CA GLU A 33 5.24 -13.67 2.72
C GLU A 33 4.96 -12.98 1.38
N VAL A 34 5.69 -11.90 1.12
CA VAL A 34 5.65 -11.17 -0.13
C VAL A 34 6.52 -11.91 -1.15
N LEU A 35 5.90 -12.49 -2.19
CA LEU A 35 6.62 -13.25 -3.23
C LEU A 35 7.09 -12.39 -4.41
N SER A 36 6.45 -11.25 -4.62
CA SER A 36 6.76 -10.29 -5.68
C SER A 36 6.61 -8.87 -5.15
N CYS A 37 7.10 -7.86 -5.88
CA CYS A 37 6.96 -6.47 -5.46
C CYS A 37 5.47 -6.09 -5.28
N VAL A 38 5.09 -5.66 -4.07
CA VAL A 38 3.71 -5.28 -3.75
C VAL A 38 3.62 -3.78 -3.49
N HIS A 39 2.70 -3.11 -4.20
CA HIS A 39 2.32 -1.73 -3.93
C HIS A 39 0.88 -1.67 -3.40
N ILE A 40 0.68 -0.96 -2.28
CA ILE A 40 -0.63 -0.56 -1.78
C ILE A 40 -0.55 0.95 -1.58
N GLY A 41 -1.25 1.69 -2.44
CA GLY A 41 -1.13 3.15 -2.50
C GLY A 41 -1.82 3.85 -1.34
N SER A 42 -1.20 4.91 -0.84
CA SER A 42 -1.85 5.87 0.07
C SER A 42 -2.78 6.86 -0.65
N GLY A 43 -2.71 6.91 -1.99
CA GLY A 43 -3.33 7.95 -2.81
C GLY A 43 -2.43 9.18 -3.04
N ASN A 44 -1.26 9.23 -2.39
CA ASN A 44 -0.31 10.33 -2.51
C ASN A 44 0.85 10.01 -3.47
N GLU A 45 1.46 11.06 -4.02
CA GLU A 45 2.71 11.03 -4.79
C GLU A 45 3.80 11.76 -4.00
N PHE A 46 5.07 11.39 -4.16
CA PHE A 46 6.18 12.23 -3.71
C PHE A 46 6.42 13.37 -4.69
N TYR A 47 6.52 14.60 -4.17
CA TYR A 47 6.91 15.74 -4.98
C TYR A 47 8.44 15.88 -5.06
N PRO A 48 9.00 16.45 -6.15
CA PRO A 48 10.44 16.61 -6.29
C PRO A 48 11.08 17.51 -5.20
N TYR A 49 10.33 18.43 -4.59
CA TYR A 49 10.81 19.24 -3.46
C TYR A 49 10.77 18.50 -2.12
N GLU A 50 10.16 17.32 -2.05
CA GLU A 50 10.05 16.53 -0.81
C GLU A 50 11.13 15.45 -0.72
N CYS A 51 11.93 15.24 -1.76
CA CYS A 51 12.82 14.10 -1.82
C CYS A 51 14.17 14.40 -2.48
N PHE A 52 15.15 13.55 -2.16
CA PHE A 52 16.47 13.55 -2.75
C PHE A 52 17.07 12.14 -2.71
N PHE A 53 18.22 11.97 -3.37
CA PHE A 53 18.91 10.69 -3.48
C PHE A 53 20.23 10.70 -2.71
N GLU A 54 20.54 9.62 -1.99
CA GLU A 54 21.89 9.31 -1.52
C GLU A 54 22.49 8.22 -2.42
N VAL A 55 23.41 8.62 -3.29
CA VAL A 55 24.01 7.76 -4.34
C VAL A 55 25.22 6.95 -3.88
N ASP A 56 25.86 7.37 -2.78
CA ASP A 56 27.09 6.76 -2.26
C ASP A 56 26.84 5.43 -1.53
N GLY A 57 25.59 5.13 -1.18
CA GLY A 57 25.19 3.85 -0.60
C GLY A 57 25.11 2.69 -1.61
N ASN A 58 25.26 1.46 -1.13
CA ASN A 58 24.93 0.25 -1.88
C ASN A 58 23.94 -0.63 -1.08
N PRO A 59 22.63 -0.64 -1.44
CA PRO A 59 22.02 0.08 -2.55
C PRO A 59 21.91 1.60 -2.29
N PRO A 60 21.76 2.42 -3.35
CA PRO A 60 21.38 3.81 -3.21
C PRO A 60 20.04 3.98 -2.49
N LYS A 61 19.82 5.18 -1.93
CA LYS A 61 18.62 5.48 -1.15
C LYS A 61 17.82 6.63 -1.75
N PHE A 62 16.51 6.46 -1.75
CA PHE A 62 15.52 7.52 -1.94
C PHE A 62 15.10 8.02 -0.56
N ILE A 63 15.23 9.32 -0.32
CA ILE A 63 14.98 9.90 1.01
C ILE A 63 13.95 11.01 0.91
N THR A 64 12.96 10.99 1.81
CA THR A 64 12.03 12.11 1.98
C THR A 64 12.57 13.07 3.03
N PHE A 65 12.44 14.36 2.74
CA PHE A 65 12.89 15.46 3.57
C PHE A 65 11.74 15.96 4.43
N ASN A 66 11.98 16.07 5.75
CA ASN A 66 10.99 16.57 6.69
C ASN A 66 10.87 18.10 6.59
N ILE A 67 10.09 18.56 5.60
CA ILE A 67 9.94 19.99 5.32
C ILE A 67 9.29 20.74 6.49
N ASN A 68 8.40 20.09 7.23
CA ASN A 68 7.73 20.69 8.39
C ASN A 68 8.73 20.99 9.51
N ARG A 69 9.58 20.02 9.84
CA ARG A 69 10.65 20.21 10.82
C ARG A 69 11.63 21.30 10.36
N PHE A 70 12.02 21.25 9.09
CA PHE A 70 12.91 22.25 8.50
C PHE A 70 12.33 23.67 8.54
N LEU A 71 11.04 23.83 8.23
CA LEU A 71 10.33 25.10 8.30
C LEU A 71 10.34 25.71 9.71
N LEU A 72 10.21 24.87 10.74
CA LEU A 72 10.23 25.28 12.14
C LEU A 72 11.64 25.67 12.60
N ASP A 73 12.64 24.87 12.25
CA ASP A 73 14.02 25.09 12.69
C ASP A 73 14.72 26.22 11.90
N HIS A 74 14.35 26.43 10.63
CA HIS A 74 15.02 27.35 9.70
C HIS A 74 14.04 28.17 8.82
N PRO A 75 13.15 28.99 9.43
CA PRO A 75 12.09 29.67 8.70
C PRO A 75 12.59 30.62 7.60
N GLN A 76 13.73 31.29 7.79
CA GLN A 76 14.28 32.23 6.81
C GLN A 76 14.86 31.51 5.57
N ASP A 77 15.56 30.40 5.78
CA ASP A 77 16.09 29.58 4.68
C ASP A 77 14.94 28.92 3.91
N ALA A 78 13.90 28.49 4.63
CA ALA A 78 12.71 27.93 4.02
C ALA A 78 11.94 28.95 3.18
N LEU A 79 11.73 30.17 3.69
CA LEU A 79 11.08 31.25 2.94
C LEU A 79 11.79 31.52 1.60
N LYS A 80 13.13 31.52 1.61
CA LYS A 80 13.92 31.68 0.38
C LYS A 80 13.65 30.56 -0.63
N ILE A 81 13.54 29.31 -0.18
CA ILE A 81 13.21 28.17 -1.04
C ILE A 81 11.81 28.31 -1.65
N PHE A 82 10.83 28.74 -0.84
CA PHE A 82 9.46 29.00 -1.30
C PHE A 82 9.39 30.17 -2.30
N MET A 83 10.15 31.25 -2.06
CA MET A 83 10.20 32.43 -2.94
C MET A 83 10.95 32.14 -4.25
N ASP A 84 11.96 31.28 -4.23
CA ASP A 84 12.68 30.82 -5.42
C ASP A 84 11.87 29.77 -6.24
N GLY A 85 10.73 29.32 -5.70
CA GLY A 85 9.82 28.35 -6.29
C GLY A 85 8.90 28.94 -7.36
N SER A 86 9.31 28.83 -8.63
CA SER A 86 8.40 28.90 -9.79
C SER A 86 7.40 27.72 -9.76
N PRO A 87 6.18 27.82 -10.36
CA PRO A 87 5.17 26.75 -10.39
C PRO A 87 5.64 25.41 -10.99
N VAL A 88 6.85 25.34 -11.54
CA VAL A 88 7.53 24.11 -11.93
C VAL A 88 8.48 23.69 -10.81
N ILE A 89 7.99 22.82 -9.93
CA ILE A 89 8.70 22.29 -8.77
C ILE A 89 10.09 21.76 -9.17
N LYS A 90 11.15 22.45 -8.75
CA LYS A 90 12.53 21.98 -8.93
C LYS A 90 12.84 20.89 -7.89
N PRO A 91 13.69 19.90 -8.21
CA PRO A 91 14.18 18.96 -7.21
C PRO A 91 14.90 19.64 -6.05
N LEU A 92 14.75 19.09 -4.84
CA LEU A 92 15.23 19.70 -3.60
C LEU A 92 16.73 20.04 -3.61
N TRP A 93 17.57 19.20 -4.20
CA TRP A 93 19.02 19.44 -4.27
C TRP A 93 19.44 20.61 -5.17
N LYS A 94 18.53 21.17 -5.98
CA LYS A 94 18.81 22.37 -6.79
C LYS A 94 18.72 23.66 -5.98
N TYR A 95 18.21 23.61 -4.75
CA TYR A 95 18.17 24.76 -3.86
C TYR A 95 19.47 24.86 -3.05
N GLU A 96 20.34 25.82 -3.40
CA GLU A 96 21.64 26.00 -2.71
C GLU A 96 21.50 26.14 -1.18
N GLY A 97 20.45 26.82 -0.72
CA GLY A 97 20.19 27.03 0.71
C GLY A 97 19.92 25.74 1.49
N ILE A 98 19.48 24.66 0.81
CA ILE A 98 19.09 23.42 1.49
C ILE A 98 20.17 22.35 1.54
N LYS A 99 21.17 22.41 0.66
CA LYS A 99 22.17 21.35 0.49
C LYS A 99 22.88 20.94 1.79
N LYS A 100 23.19 21.91 2.65
CA LYS A 100 23.85 21.68 3.96
C LYS A 100 22.97 20.93 4.97
N TYR A 101 21.65 20.88 4.75
CA TYR A 101 20.69 20.22 5.61
C TYR A 101 20.32 18.81 5.12
N LEU A 102 20.48 18.53 3.82
CA LEU A 102 20.16 17.22 3.23
C LEU A 102 20.96 16.07 3.87
N THR A 103 22.15 16.34 4.38
CA THR A 103 22.99 15.34 5.04
C THR A 103 22.58 15.08 6.50
N GLN A 104 21.79 15.96 7.12
CA GLN A 104 21.46 15.90 8.54
C GLN A 104 20.33 14.91 8.81
N ARG A 105 20.56 13.97 9.73
CA ARG A 105 19.62 12.89 10.03
C ARG A 105 18.26 13.37 10.54
N ILE A 106 18.22 14.50 11.27
CA ILE A 106 17.00 15.05 11.86
C ILE A 106 15.97 15.51 10.83
N TYR A 107 16.37 15.71 9.57
CA TYR A 107 15.49 16.12 8.48
C TYR A 107 15.16 14.99 7.51
N LYS A 108 15.50 13.73 7.84
CA LYS A 108 15.23 12.55 7.00
C LYS A 108 14.11 11.73 7.62
N ASP A 109 13.05 11.49 6.86
CA ASP A 109 11.90 10.69 7.32
C ASP A 109 11.91 9.29 6.69
N THR A 110 11.38 9.15 5.47
CA THR A 110 11.32 7.88 4.74
C THR A 110 12.66 7.60 4.08
N ILE A 111 13.14 6.37 4.20
CA ILE A 111 14.30 5.88 3.49
C ILE A 111 13.89 4.61 2.73
N CYS A 112 13.87 4.68 1.41
CA CYS A 112 13.60 3.54 0.53
C CYS A 112 14.87 3.16 -0.23
N GLN A 113 15.01 1.88 -0.58
CA GLN A 113 16.04 1.46 -1.53
C GLN A 113 15.66 1.91 -2.94
N ILE A 114 16.64 2.21 -3.79
CA ILE A 114 16.39 2.51 -5.21
C ILE A 114 17.60 2.09 -6.05
N SER A 115 17.36 1.61 -7.27
CA SER A 115 18.44 1.29 -8.21
C SER A 115 19.04 2.56 -8.83
N ARG A 116 20.33 2.49 -9.22
CA ARG A 116 20.99 3.59 -9.95
C ARG A 116 20.28 3.93 -11.25
N ASP A 117 19.77 2.92 -11.96
CA ASP A 117 19.03 3.14 -13.21
C ASP A 117 17.74 3.93 -12.98
N ASN A 118 16.97 3.59 -11.93
CA ASN A 118 15.76 4.34 -11.57
C ASN A 118 16.10 5.78 -11.14
N ILE A 119 17.20 5.99 -10.41
CA ILE A 119 17.67 7.34 -10.06
C ILE A 119 17.96 8.14 -11.32
N ASN A 120 18.78 7.61 -12.22
CA ASN A 120 19.18 8.30 -13.45
C ASN A 120 17.95 8.66 -14.29
N GLU A 121 16.98 7.76 -14.36
CA GLU A 121 15.74 7.99 -15.08
C GLU A 121 14.88 9.10 -14.45
N ILE A 122 14.64 9.05 -13.13
CA ILE A 122 13.88 10.08 -12.42
C ILE A 122 14.58 11.44 -12.56
N MET A 123 15.89 11.48 -12.34
CA MET A 123 16.69 12.71 -12.48
C MET A 123 16.58 13.29 -13.89
N ASN A 124 16.74 12.48 -14.93
CA ASN A 124 16.60 12.93 -16.31
C ASN A 124 15.19 13.50 -16.59
N ILE A 125 14.14 12.90 -16.04
CA ILE A 125 12.77 13.42 -16.20
C ILE A 125 12.61 14.77 -15.50
N TRP A 126 13.07 14.89 -14.25
CA TRP A 126 12.99 16.13 -13.47
C TRP A 126 13.85 17.26 -14.06
N GLU A 127 15.02 16.94 -14.62
CA GLU A 127 15.89 17.93 -15.28
C GLU A 127 15.25 18.50 -16.55
N ASN A 128 14.52 17.68 -17.28
CA ASN A 128 13.76 18.08 -18.46
C ASN A 128 12.39 18.72 -18.13
N GLN A 129 12.13 19.06 -16.86
CA GLN A 129 10.87 19.66 -16.38
C GLN A 129 9.61 18.86 -16.76
N ARG A 130 9.76 17.54 -16.92
CA ARG A 130 8.64 16.64 -17.20
C ARG A 130 8.09 16.09 -15.89
N LYS A 131 6.79 15.76 -15.88
CA LYS A 131 6.14 15.12 -14.74
C LYS A 131 6.57 13.66 -14.66
N VAL A 132 7.02 13.23 -13.48
CA VAL A 132 7.13 11.82 -13.08
C VAL A 132 6.34 11.65 -11.80
N SER A 133 5.53 10.61 -11.75
CA SER A 133 4.79 10.24 -10.54
C SER A 133 5.56 9.14 -9.81
N VAL A 134 5.94 9.43 -8.57
CA VAL A 134 6.48 8.44 -7.63
C VAL A 134 5.41 8.20 -6.57
N PHE A 135 4.64 7.13 -6.71
CA PHE A 135 3.49 6.82 -5.85
C PHE A 135 3.95 6.26 -4.50
N GLN A 136 3.39 6.80 -3.42
CA GLN A 136 3.75 6.42 -2.05
C GLN A 136 3.04 5.13 -1.63
N PHE A 137 3.73 4.30 -0.86
CA PHE A 137 3.12 3.15 -0.21
C PHE A 137 2.35 3.62 1.04
N ILE A 138 1.28 2.92 1.43
CA ILE A 138 0.52 3.25 2.63
C ILE A 138 1.34 2.98 3.90
N LYS A 139 1.32 3.96 4.82
CA LYS A 139 2.14 3.95 6.02
C LYS A 139 1.30 4.33 7.24
N THR A 140 1.75 3.85 8.39
CA THR A 140 1.26 4.29 9.70
C THR A 140 1.70 5.73 9.99
N THR A 141 1.18 6.32 11.07
CA THR A 141 1.61 7.64 11.56
C THR A 141 3.10 7.73 11.86
N ASP A 142 3.71 6.60 12.21
CA ASP A 142 5.15 6.48 12.49
C ASP A 142 5.97 6.21 11.21
N ASN A 143 5.37 6.46 10.03
CA ASN A 143 5.99 6.31 8.72
C ASN A 143 6.43 4.87 8.37
N ASN A 144 5.84 3.88 9.05
CA ASN A 144 6.13 2.48 8.78
C ASN A 144 5.11 1.90 7.79
N ALA A 145 5.60 1.27 6.73
CA ALA A 145 4.79 0.58 5.73
C ALA A 145 3.99 -0.56 6.36
N TYR A 146 2.75 -0.78 5.92
CA TYR A 146 1.95 -1.91 6.35
C TYR A 146 0.94 -2.32 5.27
N ILE A 147 0.40 -3.52 5.37
CA ILE A 147 -0.71 -3.97 4.53
C ILE A 147 -2.01 -3.77 5.32
N PRO A 148 -2.93 -2.92 4.85
CA PRO A 148 -4.23 -2.77 5.49
C PRO A 148 -5.02 -4.08 5.46
N GLY A 149 -5.69 -4.40 6.58
CA GLY A 149 -6.57 -5.55 6.69
C GLY A 149 -7.72 -5.49 5.69
N SER A 150 -8.18 -4.28 5.35
CA SER A 150 -9.18 -4.05 4.30
C SER A 150 -8.71 -4.45 2.91
N SER A 151 -7.45 -4.22 2.56
CA SER A 151 -6.86 -4.64 1.28
C SER A 151 -6.78 -6.17 1.18
N LEU A 152 -6.34 -6.84 2.26
CA LEU A 152 -6.33 -8.31 2.33
C LEU A 152 -7.74 -8.89 2.27
N LYS A 153 -8.69 -8.26 2.96
CA LYS A 153 -10.10 -8.66 2.94
C LYS A 153 -10.69 -8.57 1.54
N GLY A 154 -10.39 -7.48 0.82
CA GLY A 154 -10.77 -7.32 -0.59
C GLY A 154 -10.19 -8.42 -1.49
N PHE A 155 -8.90 -8.73 -1.32
CA PHE A 155 -8.25 -9.83 -2.05
C PHE A 155 -8.95 -11.18 -1.81
N ILE A 156 -9.21 -11.54 -0.55
CA ILE A 156 -9.88 -12.80 -0.19
C ILE A 156 -11.32 -12.81 -0.74
N ARG A 157 -12.04 -11.69 -0.65
CA ARG A 157 -13.40 -11.53 -1.21
C ARG A 157 -13.42 -11.81 -2.70
N THR A 158 -12.49 -11.23 -3.46
CA THR A 158 -12.39 -11.49 -4.90
C THR A 158 -12.07 -12.96 -5.20
N ALA A 159 -11.15 -13.58 -4.45
CA ALA A 159 -10.80 -14.99 -4.63
C ALA A 159 -11.99 -15.92 -4.37
N LEU A 160 -12.76 -15.68 -3.31
CA LEU A 160 -13.96 -16.46 -2.98
C LEU A 160 -15.09 -16.23 -3.97
N ALA A 161 -15.28 -15.00 -4.45
CA ALA A 161 -16.29 -14.70 -5.46
C ALA A 161 -16.02 -15.51 -6.74
N TYR A 162 -14.76 -15.51 -7.19
CA TYR A 162 -14.34 -16.34 -8.32
C TYR A 162 -14.58 -17.83 -8.08
N TYR A 163 -14.25 -18.33 -6.88
CA TYR A 163 -14.49 -19.73 -6.51
C TYR A 163 -15.97 -20.10 -6.57
N PHE A 164 -16.87 -19.28 -6.01
CA PHE A 164 -18.32 -19.55 -6.03
C PHE A 164 -18.91 -19.50 -7.44
N LEU A 165 -18.49 -18.54 -8.26
CA LEU A 165 -18.92 -18.45 -9.66
C LEU A 165 -18.43 -19.65 -10.48
N LYS A 166 -17.17 -20.06 -10.29
CA LYS A 166 -16.59 -21.20 -11.02
C LYS A 166 -17.29 -22.52 -10.69
N ASN A 167 -17.76 -22.70 -9.46
CA ASN A 167 -18.46 -23.91 -9.02
C ASN A 167 -19.98 -23.84 -9.24
N GLY A 168 -20.51 -22.76 -9.81
CA GLY A 168 -21.94 -22.60 -10.10
C GLY A 168 -22.80 -22.34 -8.85
N TRP A 169 -22.19 -21.98 -7.71
CA TRP A 169 -22.90 -21.63 -6.47
C TRP A 169 -23.45 -20.21 -6.49
N ALA A 170 -22.96 -19.39 -7.42
CA ALA A 170 -23.48 -18.07 -7.72
C ALA A 170 -23.56 -17.87 -9.24
N LYS A 171 -24.39 -16.94 -9.69
CA LYS A 171 -24.48 -16.51 -11.08
C LYS A 171 -24.24 -15.01 -11.17
N LEU A 172 -23.39 -14.58 -12.08
CA LEU A 172 -23.25 -13.17 -12.42
C LEU A 172 -24.50 -12.73 -13.19
N THR A 173 -25.21 -11.72 -12.66
CA THR A 173 -26.05 -10.87 -13.50
C THR A 173 -25.14 -9.88 -14.25
N GLN A 174 -25.65 -9.20 -15.28
CA GLN A 174 -24.82 -8.32 -16.13
C GLN A 174 -24.24 -7.09 -15.40
N ASP A 175 -24.64 -6.84 -14.15
CA ASP A 175 -24.21 -5.69 -13.37
C ASP A 175 -22.96 -5.96 -12.52
N ARG A 176 -22.07 -4.97 -12.44
CA ARG A 176 -20.88 -5.02 -11.56
C ARG A 176 -21.24 -5.18 -10.07
N GLN A 177 -22.43 -4.76 -9.66
CA GLN A 177 -22.95 -4.96 -8.30
C GLN A 177 -23.21 -6.44 -7.97
N ALA A 178 -23.36 -7.30 -8.98
CA ALA A 178 -23.66 -8.71 -8.80
C ALA A 178 -22.60 -9.49 -8.02
N ILE A 179 -21.34 -9.04 -8.01
CA ILE A 179 -20.27 -9.69 -7.24
C ILE A 179 -20.43 -9.43 -5.73
N GLU A 180 -20.90 -8.24 -5.36
CA GLU A 180 -21.12 -7.88 -3.97
C GLU A 180 -22.32 -8.63 -3.38
N ASP A 181 -23.34 -8.89 -4.21
CA ASP A 181 -24.54 -9.61 -3.83
C ASP A 181 -24.28 -11.09 -3.54
N ILE A 182 -23.18 -11.67 -4.05
CA ILE A 182 -22.77 -13.06 -3.75
C ILE A 182 -22.64 -13.29 -2.23
N PHE A 183 -22.24 -12.26 -1.49
CA PHE A 183 -21.96 -12.37 -0.06
C PHE A 183 -23.03 -11.75 0.83
N ARG A 184 -24.09 -11.15 0.24
CA ARG A 184 -25.15 -10.44 0.94
C ARG A 184 -26.47 -11.15 0.71
N ASP A 185 -27.21 -11.36 1.78
CA ASP A 185 -28.61 -11.81 1.67
C ASP A 185 -29.50 -10.60 1.34
N ASP A 186 -30.28 -10.70 0.26
CA ASP A 186 -31.14 -9.64 -0.31
C ASP A 186 -30.43 -8.28 -0.56
N GLY A 187 -29.11 -8.29 -0.80
CA GLY A 187 -28.32 -7.07 -1.02
C GLY A 187 -28.11 -6.22 0.26
N GLU A 188 -28.58 -6.69 1.41
CA GLU A 188 -28.46 -5.96 2.67
C GLU A 188 -27.01 -6.00 3.20
N ILE A 189 -26.44 -4.81 3.42
CA ILE A 189 -25.07 -4.66 3.97
C ILE A 189 -24.93 -5.33 5.35
N ASN A 190 -26.00 -5.36 6.13
CA ASN A 190 -25.97 -5.95 7.47
C ASN A 190 -25.83 -7.47 7.46
N LYS A 191 -26.20 -8.11 6.35
CA LYS A 191 -26.14 -9.56 6.14
C LYS A 191 -24.94 -9.98 5.30
N ASP A 192 -23.93 -9.11 5.15
CA ASP A 192 -22.70 -9.46 4.44
C ASP A 192 -21.87 -10.47 5.26
N LEU A 193 -21.61 -11.65 4.71
CA LEU A 193 -20.82 -12.71 5.36
C LEU A 193 -19.44 -12.21 5.82
N PHE A 194 -18.86 -11.25 5.11
CA PHE A 194 -17.57 -10.68 5.50
C PHE A 194 -17.64 -9.82 6.76
N ARG A 195 -18.82 -9.47 7.30
CA ARG A 195 -18.93 -8.84 8.62
C ARG A 195 -18.54 -9.79 9.75
N LEU A 196 -18.68 -11.09 9.55
CA LEU A 196 -18.21 -12.11 10.48
C LEU A 196 -16.68 -12.20 10.50
N TRP A 197 -15.99 -11.59 9.53
CA TRP A 197 -14.55 -11.68 9.33
C TRP A 197 -13.89 -10.34 9.66
N SER A 198 -12.99 -10.35 10.64
CA SER A 198 -12.13 -9.21 10.94
C SER A 198 -10.67 -9.58 10.67
N ILE A 199 -10.04 -8.83 9.78
CA ILE A 199 -8.62 -8.98 9.43
C ILE A 199 -7.90 -7.76 9.98
N SER A 200 -6.91 -7.97 10.84
CA SER A 200 -6.08 -6.88 11.33
C SER A 200 -5.23 -6.31 10.21
N ASP A 201 -4.85 -5.04 10.36
CA ASP A 201 -3.70 -4.50 9.65
C ASP A 201 -2.46 -5.35 9.94
N SER A 202 -1.53 -5.41 8.99
CA SER A 202 -0.30 -6.14 9.18
C SER A 202 0.61 -5.45 10.17
N GLN A 203 1.43 -6.23 10.87
CA GLN A 203 2.61 -5.70 11.51
C GLN A 203 3.48 -4.98 10.49
N THR A 204 4.16 -3.93 10.95
CA THR A 204 5.07 -3.14 10.11
C THR A 204 6.39 -3.90 9.93
N PRO A 205 6.88 -4.13 8.71
CA PRO A 205 8.20 -4.69 8.52
C PRO A 205 9.24 -3.66 8.97
N SER A 206 10.36 -4.13 9.49
CA SER A 206 11.56 -3.31 9.66
C SER A 206 12.10 -2.94 8.27
N TYR A 207 11.74 -1.75 7.76
CA TYR A 207 12.28 -1.09 6.58
C TYR A 207 12.67 -1.99 5.39
N ASN A 208 11.69 -2.36 4.56
CA ASN A 208 11.91 -3.13 3.32
C ASN A 208 11.12 -2.57 2.13
N THR A 209 11.08 -1.23 1.99
CA THR A 209 10.50 -0.61 0.79
C THR A 209 11.57 -0.20 -0.22
N ALA A 210 11.19 -0.24 -1.49
CA ALA A 210 12.01 0.23 -2.59
C ALA A 210 11.20 1.05 -3.60
N ILE A 211 11.85 1.94 -4.33
CA ILE A 211 11.25 2.64 -5.48
C ILE A 211 11.53 1.84 -6.75
N ILE A 212 10.46 1.34 -7.38
CA ILE A 212 10.55 0.53 -8.60
C ILE A 212 9.74 1.16 -9.73
N GLN A 213 10.31 1.18 -10.93
CA GLN A 213 9.61 1.58 -12.14
C GLN A 213 8.58 0.53 -12.56
N ALA A 214 7.33 0.94 -12.80
CA ALA A 214 6.35 0.08 -13.43
C ALA A 214 6.50 0.12 -14.96
N LYS A 215 6.50 -1.05 -15.59
CA LYS A 215 6.47 -1.20 -17.05
C LYS A 215 5.20 -1.94 -17.45
N VAL A 216 4.39 -1.32 -18.31
CA VAL A 216 3.17 -1.94 -18.82
C VAL A 216 3.51 -2.76 -20.05
N LEU A 217 3.33 -4.07 -19.96
CA LEU A 217 3.46 -4.99 -21.08
C LEU A 217 2.17 -4.99 -21.89
N SER A 218 2.28 -4.85 -23.21
CA SER A 218 1.12 -4.99 -24.10
C SER A 218 1.52 -5.61 -25.43
N LYS A 219 0.54 -6.25 -26.09
CA LYS A 219 0.72 -6.84 -27.43
C LYS A 219 0.68 -5.82 -28.57
N GLY A 220 0.37 -4.55 -28.31
CA GLY A 220 0.30 -3.47 -29.32
C GLY A 220 1.30 -2.34 -29.08
N LEU A 221 1.35 -1.39 -30.02
CA LEU A 221 2.10 -0.13 -29.90
C LEU A 221 1.43 0.76 -28.83
N ILE A 222 1.75 0.52 -27.56
CA ILE A 222 1.48 1.53 -26.54
C ILE A 222 2.58 2.58 -26.64
N ARG A 223 2.17 3.83 -26.88
CA ARG A 223 2.99 5.01 -26.58
C ARG A 223 3.13 5.09 -25.05
N ASN A 224 4.06 4.33 -24.49
CA ASN A 224 4.36 4.35 -23.05
C ASN A 224 5.16 5.62 -22.74
N ASP A 225 4.49 6.77 -22.71
CA ASP A 225 5.11 8.05 -22.28
C ASP A 225 4.94 8.29 -20.77
N LEU A 226 4.12 7.48 -20.10
CA LEU A 226 3.91 7.55 -18.65
C LEU A 226 4.90 6.64 -17.92
N ARG A 227 5.99 7.24 -17.44
CA ARG A 227 6.96 6.58 -16.57
C ARG A 227 6.51 6.76 -15.11
N ASN A 228 5.91 5.71 -14.57
CA ASN A 228 5.43 5.69 -13.19
C ASN A 228 6.39 4.89 -12.31
N PHE A 229 6.67 5.41 -11.13
CA PHE A 229 7.45 4.74 -10.09
C PHE A 229 6.57 4.51 -8.88
N TYR A 230 6.83 3.42 -8.17
CA TYR A 230 6.05 3.02 -7.01
C TYR A 230 6.99 2.67 -5.88
N GLU A 231 6.67 3.16 -4.68
CA GLU A 231 7.20 2.60 -3.46
C GLU A 231 6.54 1.24 -3.21
N VAL A 232 7.33 0.18 -3.07
CA VAL A 232 6.83 -1.19 -2.96
C VAL A 232 7.47 -1.93 -1.80
N LEU A 233 6.76 -2.90 -1.24
CA LEU A 233 7.37 -3.94 -0.41
C LEU A 233 8.15 -4.91 -1.29
N LEU A 234 9.37 -5.22 -0.89
CA LEU A 234 10.24 -6.15 -1.61
C LEU A 234 9.86 -7.61 -1.36
N PRO A 235 10.16 -8.53 -2.31
CA PRO A 235 10.05 -9.96 -2.09
C PRO A 235 10.79 -10.42 -0.84
N THR A 236 10.36 -11.55 -0.25
CA THR A 236 10.82 -12.13 1.03
C THR A 236 10.43 -11.33 2.28
N THR A 237 9.82 -10.16 2.13
CA THR A 237 9.22 -9.43 3.25
C THR A 237 8.14 -10.29 3.89
N THR A 238 8.23 -10.46 5.20
CA THR A 238 7.26 -11.24 5.94
C THR A 238 6.53 -10.39 6.96
N LEU A 239 5.21 -10.55 7.05
CA LEU A 239 4.33 -9.75 7.91
C LEU A 239 3.43 -10.66 8.74
N GLY A 240 3.20 -10.28 10.00
CA GLY A 240 2.19 -10.92 10.85
C GLY A 240 0.82 -10.26 10.68
N ILE A 241 -0.24 -11.06 10.58
CA ILE A 241 -1.64 -10.60 10.58
C ILE A 241 -2.46 -11.47 11.52
N THR A 242 -3.57 -10.93 12.02
CA THR A 242 -4.55 -11.65 12.82
C THR A 242 -5.88 -11.70 12.08
N PHE A 243 -6.43 -12.91 11.95
CA PHE A 243 -7.74 -13.15 11.36
C PHE A 243 -8.69 -13.61 12.47
N ASN A 244 -9.80 -12.91 12.63
CA ASN A 244 -10.84 -13.23 13.60
C ASN A 244 -12.11 -13.62 12.86
N PHE A 245 -12.67 -14.76 13.24
CA PHE A 245 -13.99 -15.20 12.82
C PHE A 245 -14.95 -15.05 14.00
N MET A 246 -16.02 -14.27 13.82
CA MET A 246 -17.08 -14.09 14.80
C MET A 246 -18.26 -14.96 14.38
N ALA A 247 -18.56 -15.98 15.18
CA ALA A 247 -19.70 -16.88 14.98
C ALA A 247 -20.76 -16.69 16.07
#